data_AF-A0A0P1EZ09-F1
#
_entry.id   AF-A0A0P1EZ09-F1
#
_cell.length_a   1.000
_cell.length_b   1.000
_cell.length_c   1.000
_cell.angle_alpha   90.00
_cell.angle_beta   90.00
_cell.angle_gamma   90.00
#
_symmetry.space_group_name_H-M   'P 1'
#
loop_
_entity.id
_entity.type
_entity.pdbx_description
1 polymer ?
#
loop_
_entity_poly.entity_id
_entity_poly.type
_entity_poly.pdbx_seq_one_letter_code
_entity_poly.pdbx_strand_id
1 'polypeptide(L)'
;MSISSSLPTPFEGTAPMQRLWNPQTGCYLHLSGHGETKDETYSWLGYKYQANNLRIQTLKRGDPWPYTLQSREDYVPVKEWGGA
;
A
#
# COMPACT_ATOMS: atom_id res chain seq x y z
N MET A 1 8.14 34.90 28.96
CA MET A 1 6.78 34.54 28.58
C MET A 1 6.89 33.73 27.29
N SER A 2 6.77 32.41 27.39
CA SER A 2 7.08 31.47 26.31
C SER A 2 5.79 31.07 25.61
N ILE A 3 5.59 31.49 24.36
CA ILE A 3 4.63 30.84 23.47
C ILE A 3 5.36 29.72 22.76
N SER A 4 5.34 28.53 23.36
CA SER A 4 5.78 27.32 22.69
C SER A 4 4.74 26.97 21.62
N SER A 5 4.97 27.46 20.40
CA SER A 5 4.19 27.12 19.22
C SER A 5 4.45 25.66 18.82
N SER A 6 3.81 24.73 19.54
CA SER A 6 3.80 23.32 19.15
C SER A 6 2.84 23.15 17.98
N LEU A 7 3.30 23.40 16.75
CA LEU A 7 2.68 22.81 15.56
C LEU A 7 2.68 21.30 15.76
N PRO A 8 1.55 20.59 15.54
CA PRO A 8 1.56 19.13 15.59
C PRO A 8 2.48 18.64 14.48
N THR A 9 3.65 18.14 14.87
CA THR A 9 4.52 17.38 13.98
C THR A 9 3.74 16.17 13.47
N PRO A 10 3.67 15.91 12.15
CA PRO A 10 2.84 14.84 11.57
C PRO A 10 3.30 13.41 11.89
N PHE A 11 4.17 13.23 12.89
CA PHE A 11 4.77 11.95 13.28
C PHE A 11 4.26 11.40 14.63
N GLU A 12 3.36 12.11 15.31
CA GLU A 12 2.73 11.58 16.53
C GLU A 12 1.53 10.69 16.18
N GLY A 13 1.80 9.39 15.98
CA GLY A 13 0.79 8.35 15.75
C GLY A 13 1.03 7.58 14.44
N THR A 14 2.02 6.71 14.44
CA THR A 14 2.56 5.95 13.31
C THR A 14 1.50 5.11 12.59
N ALA A 15 0.77 5.69 11.64
CA ALA A 15 -0.08 4.90 10.74
C ALA A 15 0.80 3.84 10.08
N PRO A 16 0.45 2.54 10.16
CA PRO A 16 1.29 1.49 9.60
C PRO A 16 1.41 1.69 8.09
N MET A 17 2.60 1.41 7.55
CA MET A 17 2.75 1.28 6.11
C MET A 17 1.98 0.05 5.64
N GLN A 18 1.29 0.19 4.53
CA GLN A 18 0.43 -0.83 3.94
C GLN A 18 0.88 -1.11 2.52
N ARG A 19 0.62 -2.33 2.06
CA ARG A 19 0.82 -2.75 0.68
C ARG A 19 -0.49 -2.58 -0.10
N LEU A 20 -0.36 -2.51 -1.41
CA LEU A 20 -1.50 -2.49 -2.32
C LEU A 20 -1.65 -3.86 -2.96
N TRP A 21 -2.68 -4.60 -2.56
CA TRP A 21 -2.95 -5.96 -3.02
C TRP A 21 -4.13 -5.96 -3.99
N ASN A 22 -4.02 -6.71 -5.07
CA ASN A 22 -5.12 -6.96 -5.98
C ASN A 22 -5.81 -8.30 -5.61
N PRO A 23 -7.06 -8.30 -5.11
CA PRO A 23 -7.80 -9.51 -4.78
C PRO A 23 -8.14 -10.38 -5.99
N GLN A 24 -8.16 -9.82 -7.20
CA GLN A 24 -8.51 -10.54 -8.42
C GLN A 24 -7.36 -11.40 -8.92
N THR A 25 -6.12 -10.92 -8.81
CA THR A 25 -4.92 -11.59 -9.30
C THR A 25 -4.09 -12.21 -8.17
N GLY A 26 -4.37 -11.85 -6.92
CA GLY A 26 -3.59 -12.25 -5.75
C GLY A 26 -2.21 -11.59 -5.69
N CYS A 27 -1.93 -10.60 -6.52
CA CYS A 27 -0.61 -9.96 -6.65
C CYS A 27 -0.59 -8.57 -5.99
N TYR A 28 0.59 -8.05 -5.72
CA TYR A 28 0.81 -6.69 -5.20
C TYR A 28 1.08 -5.70 -6.32
N LEU A 29 0.75 -4.42 -6.11
CA LEU A 29 1.27 -3.34 -6.95
C LEU A 29 2.80 -3.34 -6.84
N HIS A 30 3.50 -3.29 -7.97
CA HIS A 30 4.95 -3.16 -8.00
C HIS A 30 5.38 -1.77 -7.50
N LEU A 31 6.55 -1.67 -6.85
CA LEU A 31 7.06 -0.43 -6.24
C LEU A 31 7.27 0.72 -7.24
N SER A 32 7.35 0.42 -8.54
CA SER A 32 7.36 1.44 -9.61
C SER A 32 6.02 2.16 -9.78
N GLY A 33 4.95 1.67 -9.14
CA GLY A 33 3.58 2.16 -9.33
C GLY A 33 2.94 1.70 -10.64
N HIS A 34 3.58 0.78 -11.36
CA HIS A 34 3.06 0.22 -12.61
C HIS A 34 3.30 -1.29 -12.68
N GLY A 35 2.25 -2.04 -13.03
CA GLY A 35 2.27 -3.49 -13.07
C GLY A 35 2.16 -4.13 -11.68
N GLU A 36 2.07 -5.46 -11.69
CA GLU A 36 1.88 -6.27 -10.50
C GLU A 36 3.08 -7.19 -10.26
N THR A 37 3.33 -7.53 -9.00
CA THR A 37 4.37 -8.45 -8.58
C THR A 37 3.84 -9.39 -7.51
N LYS A 38 4.31 -10.64 -7.52
CA LYS A 38 4.11 -11.59 -6.41
C LYS A 38 5.18 -11.46 -5.34
N ASP A 39 6.32 -10.86 -5.68
CA ASP A 39 7.44 -10.68 -4.77
C ASP A 39 7.22 -9.46 -3.87
N GLU A 40 7.17 -9.70 -2.57
CA GLU A 40 7.01 -8.69 -1.53
C GLU A 40 8.14 -7.66 -1.51
N THR A 41 9.36 -8.06 -1.89
CA THR A 41 10.55 -7.18 -1.92
C THR A 41 10.35 -6.05 -2.91
N TYR A 42 9.65 -6.34 -4.00
CA TYR A 42 9.35 -5.39 -5.06
C TYR A 42 7.93 -4.82 -4.97
N SER A 43 7.21 -5.12 -3.90
CA SER A 43 5.86 -4.61 -3.67
C SER A 43 5.88 -3.16 -3.19
N TRP A 44 4.89 -2.38 -3.64
CA TRP A 44 4.67 -1.04 -3.15
C TRP A 44 4.34 -1.06 -1.66
N LEU A 45 5.05 -0.26 -0.87
CA LEU A 45 4.85 -0.10 0.56
C LEU A 45 4.79 1.39 0.90
N GLY A 46 3.68 1.83 1.47
CA GLY A 46 3.50 3.24 1.81
C GLY A 46 2.29 3.50 2.67
N TYR A 47 2.02 4.77 2.94
CA TYR A 47 0.91 5.19 3.78
C TYR A 47 -0.40 5.29 2.99
N LYS A 48 -1.53 5.17 3.69
CA LYS A 48 -2.88 5.31 3.12
C LYS A 48 -3.06 6.58 2.26
N TYR A 49 -2.50 7.71 2.67
CA TYR A 49 -2.60 8.96 1.90
C TYR A 49 -1.83 8.89 0.57
N GLN A 50 -0.67 8.21 0.55
CA GLN A 50 0.12 8.00 -0.68
C GLN A 50 -0.61 7.06 -1.64
N ALA A 51 -1.21 5.98 -1.12
CA ALA A 51 -2.05 5.09 -1.90
C ALA A 51 -3.26 5.81 -2.51
N ASN A 52 -3.89 6.72 -1.76
CA ASN A 52 -5.00 7.51 -2.27
C ASN A 52 -4.56 8.46 -3.41
N ASN A 53 -3.37 9.05 -3.30
CA ASN A 53 -2.80 9.88 -4.37
C ASN A 53 -2.53 9.05 -5.63
N LEU A 54 -1.98 7.85 -5.49
CA LEU A 54 -1.80 6.91 -6.61
C LEU A 54 -3.13 6.55 -7.26
N ARG A 55 -4.13 6.19 -6.45
CA ARG A 55 -5.49 5.91 -6.94
C ARG A 55 -6.05 7.06 -7.77
N ILE A 56 -5.96 8.29 -7.26
CA ILE A 56 -6.44 9.48 -7.98
C ILE A 56 -5.69 9.64 -9.31
N GLN A 57 -4.37 9.45 -9.32
CA GLN A 57 -3.57 9.57 -10.54
C GLN A 57 -3.91 8.48 -11.57
N THR A 58 -4.08 7.22 -11.15
CA THR A 58 -4.47 6.11 -12.02
C THR A 58 -5.87 6.33 -12.60
N LEU A 59 -6.84 6.72 -11.77
CA LEU A 59 -8.19 7.03 -12.25
C LEU A 59 -8.22 8.21 -13.22
N LYS A 60 -7.36 9.23 -13.02
CA LYS A 60 -7.20 10.35 -13.97
C LYS A 60 -6.65 9.92 -15.33
N ARG A 61 -5.89 8.82 -15.38
CA ARG A 61 -5.40 8.23 -16.64
C ARG A 61 -6.45 7.35 -17.33
N GLY A 62 -7.57 7.07 -16.65
CA GLY A 62 -8.62 6.16 -17.14
C GLY A 62 -8.35 4.69 -16.84
N ASP A 63 -7.28 4.39 -16.10
CA ASP A 63 -6.92 3.03 -15.72
C ASP A 63 -7.75 2.53 -14.53
N PRO A 64 -8.12 1.24 -14.48
CA PRO A 64 -8.82 0.67 -13.34
C PRO A 64 -7.93 0.63 -12.10
N TRP A 65 -8.56 0.74 -10.92
CA TRP A 65 -7.88 0.62 -9.63
C TRP A 65 -8.45 -0.58 -8.84
N PRO A 66 -7.92 -1.80 -9.04
CA PRO A 66 -8.39 -2.99 -8.33
C PRO A 66 -7.76 -3.17 -6.94
N TYR A 67 -6.85 -2.28 -6.52
CA TYR A 67 -6.04 -2.50 -5.32
C TYR A 67 -6.74 -2.14 -4.01
N THR A 68 -6.57 -3.00 -3.01
CA THR A 68 -6.96 -2.80 -1.61
C THR A 68 -5.73 -2.63 -0.72
N LEU A 69 -5.88 -1.90 0.38
CA LEU A 69 -4.82 -1.74 1.35
C LEU A 69 -4.72 -2.99 2.24
N GLN A 70 -3.55 -3.60 2.28
CA GLN A 70 -3.25 -4.72 3.17
C GLN A 70 -2.14 -4.31 4.14
N SER A 71 -2.35 -4.55 5.43
CA SER A 71 -1.32 -4.34 6.45
C SER A 71 -0.12 -5.25 6.16
N ARG A 72 1.07 -4.81 6.57
CA ARG A 72 2.28 -5.62 6.42
C ARG A 72 2.16 -6.97 7.14
N GLU A 73 1.47 -7.00 8.29
CA GLU A 73 1.34 -8.20 9.12
C GLU A 73 0.19 -9.13 8.71
N ASP A 74 -0.80 -8.64 7.94
CA ASP A 74 -2.00 -9.40 7.55
C ASP A 74 -1.79 -10.29 6.30
N TYR A 75 -0.56 -10.41 5.80
CA TYR A 75 -0.29 -11.33 4.70
C TYR A 75 -0.24 -12.78 5.21
N VAL A 76 -1.30 -13.53 4.94
CA VAL A 76 -1.25 -14.98 4.93
C VAL A 76 -0.79 -15.38 3.54
N PRO A 77 0.42 -15.94 3.35
CA PRO A 77 0.79 -16.51 2.07
C PRO A 77 -0.31 -17.48 1.68
N VAL A 78 -0.84 -17.35 0.45
CA VAL A 78 -1.68 -18.37 -0.13
C VAL A 78 -0.86 -19.64 -0.01
N LYS A 79 -1.22 -20.51 0.94
CA LYS A 79 -0.58 -21.81 1.12
C LYS A 79 -0.63 -22.44 -0.26
N GLU A 80 0.53 -22.59 -0.89
CA GLU A 80 0.68 -23.53 -1.97
C GLU A 80 0.25 -24.87 -1.37
N TRP A 81 -0.96 -25.30 -1.69
CA TRP A 81 -1.38 -26.66 -1.43
C TRP A 81 -0.51 -27.51 -2.33
N GLY A 82 0.58 -27.99 -1.74
CA GLY A 82 1.47 -28.96 -2.34
C GLY A 82 0.65 -30.15 -2.81
N GLY A 83 0.77 -30.43 -4.10
CA GLY A 83 0.43 -31.74 -4.63
C GLY A 83 1.35 -32.78 -4.00
N ALA A 84 0.74 -33.86 -3.52
CA ALA A 84 1.26 -35.20 -3.50
C ALA A 84 0.07 -36.16 -3.38
#